data_AF-A0A3D5DE56-F1
#
_entry.id   AF-A0A3D5DE56-F1
#
_cell.length_a   1.000
_cell.length_b   1.000
_cell.length_c   1.000
_cell.angle_alpha   90.00
_cell.angle_beta   90.00
_cell.angle_gamma   90.00
#
_symmetry.space_group_name_H-M   'P 1'
#
loop_
_entity.id
_entity.type
_entity.pdbx_description
1 polymer ?
#
loop_
_entity_poly.entity_id
_entity_poly.type
_entity_poly.pdbx_seq_one_letter_code
_entity_poly.pdbx_strand_id
1 'polypeptide(L)'
;AVFAFSTIIGWSYYGERCAAYCLGTRIIPTYRAVWITAVVIGAIFKLDLVWAFADLFNGLMAIPNLVALLLLSPVIFSETRKFLARH
;
A
#
# COMPACT_ATOMS: atom_id res chain seq x y z
N ALA A 1 10.11 -16.70 -10.21
CA ALA A 1 10.96 -16.14 -9.13
C ALA A 1 11.00 -14.61 -9.17
N VAL A 2 11.35 -13.99 -10.31
CA VAL A 2 11.51 -12.52 -10.40
C VAL A 2 10.23 -11.74 -10.06
N PHE A 3 9.06 -12.24 -10.46
CA PHE A 3 7.77 -11.58 -10.19
C PHE A 3 7.43 -11.48 -8.69
N ALA A 4 7.61 -12.56 -7.94
CA ALA A 4 7.38 -12.54 -6.49
C ALA A 4 8.39 -11.63 -5.79
N PHE A 5 9.65 -11.64 -6.24
CA PHE A 5 10.69 -10.78 -5.70
C PHE A 5 10.41 -9.29 -5.94
N SER A 6 10.07 -8.89 -7.17
CA SER A 6 9.74 -7.50 -7.49
C SER A 6 8.48 -7.04 -6.75
N THR A 7 7.51 -7.92 -6.56
CA THR A 7 6.29 -7.65 -5.78
C THR A 7 6.62 -7.40 -4.31
N ILE A 8 7.41 -8.26 -3.66
CA ILE A 8 7.83 -8.09 -2.26
C ILE A 8 8.59 -6.78 -2.05
N ILE A 9 9.46 -6.40 -2.99
CA ILE A 9 10.17 -5.11 -2.93
C ILE A 9 9.19 -3.94 -3.07
N GLY A 10 8.26 -4.01 -4.02
CA GLY A 10 7.24 -2.99 -4.22
C GLY A 10 6.42 -2.77 -2.94
N TRP A 11 5.90 -3.84 -2.34
CA TRP A 11 5.14 -3.77 -1.09
C TRP A 11 5.97 -3.27 0.10
N SER A 12 7.26 -3.64 0.17
CA SER A 12 8.18 -3.08 1.17
C SER A 12 8.26 -1.56 1.08
N TYR A 13 8.35 -1.02 -0.14
CA TYR A 13 8.47 0.42 -0.36
C TYR A 13 7.18 1.15 -0.02
N TYR A 14 6.03 0.64 -0.47
CA TYR A 14 4.73 1.22 -0.12
C TYR A 14 4.50 1.27 1.39
N GLY A 15 4.81 0.17 2.07
CA GLY A 15 4.70 0.09 3.52
C GLY A 15 5.68 1.02 4.25
N GLU A 16 6.91 1.16 3.74
CA GLU A 16 7.89 2.11 4.29
C GLU A 16 7.38 3.56 4.18
N ARG A 17 6.78 3.94 3.04
CA ARG A 17 6.21 5.28 2.86
C ARG A 17 5.03 5.52 3.80
N CYS A 18 4.16 4.52 3.98
CA CYS A 18 3.05 4.60 4.94
C CYS A 18 3.56 4.75 6.38
N ALA A 19 4.53 3.93 6.79
CA ALA A 19 5.15 4.01 8.12
C ALA A 19 5.85 5.37 8.34
N ALA A 20 6.55 5.87 7.32
CA ALA A 20 7.18 7.19 7.37
C ALA A 20 6.16 8.34 7.47
N TYR A 21 5.00 8.20 6.83
CA TYR A 21 3.89 9.16 6.94
C TYR A 21 3.28 9.16 8.35
N CYS A 22 3.04 7.98 8.94
CA CYS A 22 2.40 7.86 10.25
C CYS A 22 3.34 8.16 11.43
N LEU A 23 4.61 7.75 11.36
CA LEU A 23 5.55 7.74 12.50
C LEU A 23 6.84 8.52 12.22
N GLY A 24 6.97 9.13 11.05
CA GLY A 24 8.14 9.90 10.63
C GLY A 24 9.26 9.07 10.00
N THR A 25 10.22 9.75 9.39
CA THR A 25 11.32 9.12 8.60
C THR A 25 12.33 8.34 9.44
N ARG A 26 12.34 8.53 10.76
CA ARG A 26 13.28 7.83 11.66
C ARG A 26 12.97 6.34 11.82
N ILE A 27 11.74 5.90 11.50
CA ILE A 27 11.33 4.50 11.66
C ILE A 27 11.67 3.60 10.46
N ILE A 28 12.09 4.20 9.34
CA ILE A 28 12.44 3.50 8.09
C ILE A 28 13.38 2.30 8.31
N PRO A 29 14.52 2.41 9.03
CA PRO A 29 15.40 1.26 9.23
C PRO A 29 14.76 0.15 10.06
N THR A 30 13.98 0.50 11.09
CA THR A 30 13.23 -0.46 11.91
C THR A 30 12.16 -1.17 11.09
N TYR A 31 11.44 -0.44 10.23
CA TYR A 31 10.42 -1.00 9.34
C TYR A 31 11.02 -2.04 8.38
N ARG A 32 12.19 -1.75 7.80
CA ARG A 32 12.90 -2.70 6.93
C ARG A 32 13.28 -3.98 7.66
N ALA A 33 13.76 -3.88 8.90
CA ALA A 33 14.09 -5.06 9.71
C ALA A 33 12.83 -5.92 9.96
N VAL A 34 11.72 -5.30 10.35
CA VAL A 34 10.44 -5.98 10.57
C VAL A 34 9.93 -6.63 9.28
N TRP A 35 10.04 -5.95 8.14
CA TRP A 35 9.61 -6.46 6.84
C TRP A 35 10.34 -7.74 6.46
N ILE A 36 11.67 -7.78 6.62
CA ILE A 36 12.47 -8.98 6.32
C ILE A 36 12.02 -10.16 7.19
N THR A 37 11.82 -9.94 8.49
CA THR A 37 11.33 -10.98 9.40
C THR A 37 9.92 -11.45 9.02
N ALA A 38 9.02 -10.54 8.65
CA ALA A 38 7.67 -10.86 8.20
C ALA A 38 7.65 -11.70 6.93
N VAL A 39 8.54 -11.44 5.97
CA VAL A 39 8.67 -12.24 4.73
C VAL A 39 9.10 -13.68 5.04
N VAL A 40 10.08 -13.86 5.94
CA VAL A 40 10.53 -15.20 6.37
C VAL A 40 9.40 -15.95 7.06
N ILE A 41 8.69 -15.27 7.97
CA ILE A 41 7.54 -15.85 8.68
C ILE A 41 6.43 -16.22 7.69
N GLY A 42 6.09 -15.33 6.76
CA GLY A 42 5.07 -15.56 5.73
C GLY A 42 5.37 -16.74 4.81
N ALA A 43 6.64 -17.07 4.60
CA ALA A 43 7.05 -18.26 3.84
C ALA A 43 6.81 -19.59 4.60
N ILE A 44 6.66 -19.54 5.93
CA ILE A 44 6.44 -20.71 6.79
C ILE A 44 4.94 -20.93 7.06
N PHE A 45 4.13 -19.87 7.03
CA PHE A 45 2.69 -19.95 7.25
C PHE A 45 1.93 -20.64 6.11
N LYS A 46 0.73 -21.16 6.42
CA LYS A 46 -0.15 -21.76 5.42
C LYS A 46 -0.61 -20.72 4.40
N LEU A 47 -0.55 -21.10 3.13
CA LEU A 47 -0.88 -20.23 2.00
C LEU A 47 -2.29 -19.62 2.13
N ASP A 48 -3.30 -20.43 2.49
CA ASP A 48 -4.69 -19.96 2.64
C ASP A 48 -4.85 -18.87 3.71
N LEU A 49 -4.08 -18.98 4.80
CA LEU A 49 -4.10 -17.98 5.86
C LEU A 49 -3.46 -16.67 5.38
N VAL A 50 -2.36 -16.76 4.63
CA VAL A 50 -1.67 -15.60 4.04
C VAL A 50 -2.60 -14.86 3.08
N TRP A 51 -3.32 -15.59 2.22
CA TRP A 51 -4.30 -15.00 1.30
C TRP A 51 -5.46 -14.34 2.06
N ALA A 52 -6.03 -15.01 3.07
CA ALA A 52 -7.11 -14.44 3.87
C ALA A 52 -6.70 -13.14 4.58
N PHE A 53 -5.49 -13.08 5.15
CA PHE A 53 -4.95 -11.84 5.72
C PHE A 53 -4.72 -10.77 4.66
N ALA A 54 -4.14 -11.13 3.51
CA ALA A 54 -3.90 -10.18 2.42
C ALA A 54 -5.20 -9.55 1.92
N ASP A 55 -6.25 -10.34 1.72
CA ASP A 55 -7.54 -9.85 1.26
C ASP A 55 -8.21 -8.96 2.31
N LEU A 56 -8.12 -9.32 3.59
CA LEU A 56 -8.66 -8.51 4.69
C LEU A 56 -7.98 -7.13 4.76
N PHE A 57 -6.64 -7.09 4.73
CA PHE A 57 -5.90 -5.82 4.79
C PHE A 57 -6.07 -4.98 3.51
N ASN A 58 -6.12 -5.60 2.33
CA ASN A 58 -6.41 -4.89 1.09
C ASN A 58 -7.83 -4.32 1.09
N GLY A 59 -8.81 -5.07 1.59
CA GLY A 59 -10.18 -4.59 1.78
C GLY A 59 -10.22 -3.37 2.71
N LEU A 60 -9.55 -3.46 3.87
CA LEU A 60 -9.45 -2.35 4.82
C LEU A 60 -8.74 -1.12 4.24
N MET A 61 -7.78 -1.28 3.32
CA MET A 61 -7.14 -0.18 2.62
C MET A 61 -8.02 0.39 1.48
N ALA A 62 -8.74 -0.47 0.77
CA ALA A 62 -9.58 -0.10 -0.35
C ALA A 62 -10.82 0.70 0.09
N ILE A 63 -11.46 0.32 1.21
CA ILE A 63 -12.66 0.99 1.73
C ILE A 63 -12.45 2.51 1.91
N PRO A 64 -11.49 3.00 2.70
CA PRO A 64 -11.30 4.44 2.89
C PRO A 64 -10.87 5.14 1.61
N ASN A 65 -10.05 4.50 0.77
CA ASN A 65 -9.61 5.08 -0.50
C ASN A 65 -10.77 5.26 -1.48
N LEU A 66 -11.65 4.26 -1.61
CA LEU A 66 -12.84 4.31 -2.47
C LEU A 66 -13.86 5.33 -1.96
N VAL A 67 -14.08 5.40 -0.64
CA VAL A 67 -14.96 6.41 -0.04
C VAL A 67 -14.44 7.82 -0.31
N ALA A 68 -13.14 8.07 -0.11
CA ALA A 68 -12.51 9.34 -0.43
C ALA A 68 -12.63 9.68 -1.92
N LEU A 69 -12.38 8.71 -2.81
CA LEU A 69 -12.48 8.92 -4.26
C LEU A 69 -13.91 9.28 -4.70
N LEU A 70 -14.93 8.63 -4.13
CA LEU A 70 -16.33 8.95 -4.42
C LEU A 70 -16.67 10.39 -3.99
N LEU A 71 -16.22 10.81 -2.81
CA LEU A 71 -16.42 12.17 -2.30
C LEU A 71 -15.63 13.24 -3.08
N LEU A 72 -14.41 12.90 -3.53
CA LEU A 72 -13.56 13.80 -4.33
C LEU A 72 -13.85 13.75 -5.84
N SER A 73 -14.69 12.83 -6.32
CA SER A 73 -15.05 12.72 -7.73
C SER A 73 -15.47 14.07 -8.36
N PRO A 74 -16.34 14.91 -7.76
CA PRO A 74 -16.69 16.22 -8.34
C PRO A 74 -15.50 17.19 -8.41
N VAL A 75 -14.58 17.11 -7.44
CA VAL A 75 -13.37 17.96 -7.39
C VAL A 75 -12.40 17.56 -8.50
N ILE A 76 -12.18 16.25 -8.68
CA ILE A 76 -11.31 15.71 -9.74
C ILE A 76 -11.84 16.11 -11.11
N PHE A 77 -13.14 15.94 -11.38
CA PHE A 77 -13.75 16.37 -12.65
C PHE A 77 -13.65 17.88 -12.91
N SER A 78 -13.67 18.71 -11.86
CA SER A 78 -13.47 20.15 -11.97
C SER A 78 -12.02 20.50 -12.34
N GLU A 79 -11.05 19.91 -11.65
CA GLU A 79 -9.63 20.13 -11.90
C GLU A 79 -9.17 19.56 -13.24
N THR A 80 -9.67 18.38 -13.66
CA THR A 80 -9.40 17.81 -14.98
C THR A 80 -9.87 18.75 -16.10
N ARG A 81 -11.06 19.35 -15.97
CA ARG A 81 -11.56 20.33 -16.95
C ARG A 81 -10.72 21.60 -17.00
N LYS A 82 -10.24 22.10 -15.85
CA LYS A 82 -9.33 23.27 -15.81
C LYS A 82 -7.97 22.95 -16.44
N PHE A 83 -7.44 21.75 -16.22
CA PHE A 83 -6.19 21.31 -16.82
C PHE A 83 -6.30 21.21 -18.35
N LEU A 84 -7.37 20.55 -18.85
CA LEU A 84 -7.67 20.45 -20.29
C LEU A 84 -8.05 21.79 -20.96
N ALA A 85 -8.44 22.80 -20.19
CA ALA A 85 -8.72 24.14 -20.73
C ALA A 85 -7.48 25.04 -20.78
N ARG A 86 -6.40 24.67 -20.06
CA ARG A 86 -5.12 25.40 -20.06
C ARG A 86 -4.12 24.89 -21.11
N HIS A 87 -4.33 23.69 -21.65
CA HIS A 87 -3.58 23.10 -22.76
C HIS A 87 -4.52 22.84 -23.94
#